data_AF-A0A0C6G1J6-F1
#
_entry.id   AF-A0A0C6G1J6-F1
#
_cell.length_a   1.000
_cell.length_b   1.000
_cell.length_c   1.000
_cell.angle_alpha   90.00
_cell.angle_beta   90.00
_cell.angle_gamma   90.00
#
_symmetry.space_group_name_H-M   'P 1'
#
loop_
_entity.id
_entity.type
_entity.pdbx_description
1 polymer ?
#
loop_
_entity_poly.entity_id
_entity_poly.type
_entity_poly.pdbx_seq_one_letter_code
_entity_poly.pdbx_strand_id
1 'polypeptide(L)'
;MRRLAALTVRSAADAERLRETLRLSKAEHARLLLYAGAEAALHGALAPLTEPDIRRLVALHGPVAAADAALVLEGEPRPVLTREAGGLLARFAAGEERVPVLPVTGAALVAAGAPPGRGLGQGLAAARHAWLTEGCPTDAAARQRLTALALAAAGGPARGTSDDTARSQSSHDN
;
A
#
# COMPACT_ATOMS: atom_id res chain seq x y z
N MET A 1 9.47 6.33 -21.29
CA MET A 1 9.29 6.98 -19.97
C MET A 1 10.44 6.70 -19.01
N ARG A 2 10.85 5.43 -18.81
CA ARG A 2 11.92 5.05 -17.85
C ARG A 2 13.11 6.00 -17.78
N ARG A 3 13.77 6.29 -18.92
CA ARG A 3 14.95 7.18 -18.97
C ARG A 3 14.65 8.61 -18.47
N LEU A 4 13.48 9.15 -18.76
CA LEU A 4 13.05 10.45 -18.24
C LEU A 4 12.89 10.37 -16.71
N ALA A 5 12.15 9.36 -16.23
CA ALA A 5 11.91 9.17 -14.80
C ALA A 5 13.23 9.02 -14.02
N ALA A 6 14.14 8.20 -14.51
CA ALA A 6 15.47 7.97 -13.92
C ALA A 6 16.28 9.26 -13.73
N LEU A 7 16.19 10.19 -14.69
CA LEU A 7 16.98 11.43 -14.69
C LEU A 7 16.33 12.59 -13.93
N THR A 8 15.00 12.56 -13.77
CA THR A 8 14.24 13.76 -13.36
C THR A 8 13.30 13.54 -12.19
N VAL A 9 13.07 12.29 -11.75
CA VAL A 9 12.09 11.97 -10.71
C VAL A 9 12.77 11.25 -9.55
N ARG A 10 12.81 11.90 -8.40
CA ARG A 10 13.22 11.32 -7.10
C ARG A 10 12.12 11.44 -6.04
N SER A 11 11.03 12.13 -6.37
CA SER A 11 9.89 12.35 -5.49
C SER A 11 8.60 12.54 -6.27
N ALA A 12 7.46 12.44 -5.58
CA ALA A 12 6.15 12.74 -6.16
C ALA A 12 6.04 14.21 -6.62
N ALA A 13 6.71 15.13 -5.94
CA ALA A 13 6.75 16.54 -6.32
C ALA A 13 7.43 16.74 -7.69
N ASP A 14 8.43 15.92 -8.02
CA ASP A 14 9.09 15.98 -9.33
C ASP A 14 8.15 15.50 -10.45
N ALA A 15 7.43 14.41 -10.20
CA ALA A 15 6.41 13.90 -11.12
C ALA A 15 5.32 14.94 -11.41
N GLU A 16 4.89 15.68 -10.39
CA GLU A 16 3.90 16.76 -10.51
C GLU A 16 4.44 17.92 -11.36
N ARG A 17 5.67 18.38 -11.11
CA ARG A 17 6.29 19.45 -11.92
C ARG A 17 6.43 19.04 -13.40
N LEU A 18 6.77 17.77 -13.66
CA LEU A 18 6.85 17.25 -15.03
C LEU A 18 5.49 17.16 -15.70
N ARG A 19 4.43 16.81 -14.97
CA ARG A 19 3.05 16.79 -15.49
C ARG A 19 2.69 18.15 -16.05
N GLU A 20 2.95 19.21 -15.30
CA GLU A 20 2.61 20.58 -15.70
C GLU A 20 3.49 21.07 -16.86
N THR A 21 4.80 20.86 -16.76
CA THR A 21 5.78 21.35 -17.75
C THR A 21 5.63 20.67 -19.10
N LEU A 22 5.44 19.34 -19.11
CA LEU A 22 5.39 18.53 -20.32
C LEU A 22 3.95 18.20 -20.76
N ARG A 23 2.94 18.70 -20.02
CA ARG A 23 1.51 18.42 -20.25
C ARG A 23 1.21 16.93 -20.35
N LEU A 24 1.77 16.15 -19.42
CA LEU A 24 1.63 14.70 -19.43
C LEU A 24 0.17 14.27 -19.30
N SER A 25 -0.19 13.18 -19.98
CA SER A 25 -1.49 12.55 -19.80
C SER A 25 -1.65 12.02 -18.37
N LYS A 26 -2.89 11.80 -17.94
CA LYS A 26 -3.20 11.19 -16.63
C LYS A 26 -2.49 9.83 -16.45
N ALA A 27 -2.45 9.02 -17.51
CA ALA A 27 -1.80 7.72 -17.50
C ALA A 27 -0.28 7.84 -17.36
N GLU A 28 0.34 8.83 -18.02
CA GLU A 28 1.76 9.08 -17.89
C GLU A 28 2.15 9.58 -16.50
N HIS A 29 1.39 10.54 -15.98
CA HIS A 29 1.61 11.05 -14.64
C HIS A 29 1.46 9.95 -13.59
N ALA A 30 0.42 9.10 -13.70
CA ALA A 30 0.22 7.97 -12.79
C ALA A 30 1.42 7.01 -12.78
N ARG A 31 2.02 6.72 -13.95
CA ARG A 31 3.23 5.88 -14.03
C ARG A 31 4.43 6.55 -13.36
N LEU A 32 4.59 7.87 -13.49
CA LEU A 32 5.67 8.60 -12.79
C LEU A 32 5.49 8.58 -11.26
N LEU A 33 4.26 8.72 -10.76
CA LEU A 33 3.97 8.62 -9.33
C LEU A 33 4.27 7.23 -8.77
N LEU A 34 3.91 6.17 -9.51
CA LEU A 34 4.23 4.80 -9.12
C LEU A 34 5.75 4.58 -9.08
N TYR A 35 6.47 5.06 -10.09
CA TYR A 35 7.94 5.02 -10.12
C TYR A 35 8.55 5.78 -8.94
N ALA A 36 8.13 7.02 -8.69
CA ALA A 36 8.65 7.84 -7.59
C ALA A 36 8.45 7.16 -6.23
N GLY A 37 7.29 6.53 -6.02
CA GLY A 37 7.04 5.76 -4.80
C GLY A 37 7.93 4.53 -4.68
N ALA A 38 8.15 3.80 -5.78
CA ALA A 38 9.02 2.63 -5.78
C ALA A 38 10.50 3.01 -5.54
N GLU A 39 10.99 4.06 -6.19
CA GLU A 39 12.36 4.56 -5.99
C GLU A 39 12.57 5.03 -4.55
N ALA A 40 11.63 5.80 -3.98
CA ALA A 40 11.72 6.24 -2.59
C ALA A 40 11.73 5.06 -1.60
N ALA A 41 10.89 4.04 -1.83
CA ALA A 41 10.83 2.85 -0.98
C ALA A 41 12.12 2.02 -1.04
N LEU A 42 12.70 1.88 -2.23
CA LEU A 42 13.96 1.18 -2.44
C LEU A 42 15.16 1.95 -1.88
N HIS A 43 15.26 3.25 -2.18
CA HIS A 43 16.37 4.10 -1.73
C HIS A 43 16.40 4.24 -0.19
N GLY A 44 15.23 4.28 0.45
CA GLY A 44 15.12 4.33 1.91
C GLY A 44 15.41 3.01 2.64
N ALA A 45 15.59 1.89 1.92
CA ALA A 45 15.80 0.59 2.55
C ALA A 45 17.20 0.49 3.19
N LEU A 46 17.23 0.31 4.51
CA LEU A 46 18.49 0.21 5.28
C LEU A 46 19.01 -1.23 5.42
N ALA A 47 18.11 -2.21 5.39
CA ALA A 47 18.41 -3.64 5.47
C ALA A 47 18.23 -4.30 4.09
N PRO A 48 18.87 -5.47 3.86
CA PRO A 48 18.65 -6.23 2.64
C PRO A 48 17.16 -6.59 2.45
N LEU A 49 16.64 -6.35 1.25
CA LEU A 49 15.26 -6.61 0.89
C LEU A 49 15.04 -8.10 0.60
N THR A 50 13.95 -8.62 1.15
CA THR A 50 13.52 -10.01 1.05
C THR A 50 12.33 -10.16 0.09
N GLU A 51 11.94 -11.39 -0.24
CA GLU A 51 10.78 -11.64 -1.10
C GLU A 51 9.46 -11.00 -0.60
N PRO A 52 9.11 -11.03 0.70
CA PRO A 52 8.01 -10.25 1.27
C PRO A 52 8.07 -8.75 0.92
N ASP A 53 9.26 -8.15 0.96
CA ASP A 53 9.43 -6.72 0.66
C ASP A 53 9.18 -6.43 -0.81
N ILE A 54 9.64 -7.32 -1.71
CA ILE A 54 9.36 -7.22 -3.15
C ILE A 54 7.87 -7.39 -3.44
N ARG A 55 7.19 -8.35 -2.80
CA ARG A 55 5.73 -8.50 -2.94
C ARG A 55 4.99 -7.23 -2.50
N ARG A 56 5.41 -6.61 -1.39
CA ARG A 56 4.87 -5.33 -0.91
C ARG A 56 5.11 -4.20 -1.90
N LEU A 57 6.34 -4.08 -2.40
CA LEU A 57 6.73 -3.06 -3.37
C LEU A 57 5.88 -3.16 -4.65
N VAL A 58 5.75 -4.37 -5.19
CA VAL A 58 4.96 -4.65 -6.40
C VAL A 58 3.46 -4.45 -6.16
N ALA A 59 2.94 -4.83 -4.99
CA ALA A 59 1.54 -4.59 -4.64
C ALA A 59 1.18 -3.10 -4.55
N LEU A 60 2.13 -2.24 -4.14
CA LEU A 60 1.93 -0.80 -3.99
C LEU A 60 2.18 -0.02 -5.27
N HIS A 61 3.22 -0.37 -6.02
CA HIS A 61 3.71 0.44 -7.14
C HIS A 61 3.56 -0.27 -8.50
N GLY A 62 3.22 -1.56 -8.50
CA GLY A 62 3.18 -2.39 -9.69
C GLY A 62 4.56 -2.91 -10.12
N PRO A 63 4.59 -3.95 -10.96
CA PRO A 63 5.82 -4.66 -11.31
C PRO A 63 6.76 -3.80 -12.16
N VAL A 64 6.22 -3.02 -13.10
CA VAL A 64 7.02 -2.18 -14.00
C VAL A 64 7.75 -1.07 -13.23
N ALA A 65 7.06 -0.37 -12.34
CA ALA A 65 7.67 0.70 -11.56
C ALA A 65 8.74 0.18 -10.59
N ALA A 66 8.48 -0.96 -9.93
CA ALA A 66 9.43 -1.63 -9.06
C ALA A 66 10.70 -2.06 -9.80
N ALA A 67 10.57 -2.68 -10.97
CA ALA A 67 11.69 -3.11 -11.79
C ALA A 67 12.49 -1.91 -12.34
N ASP A 68 11.80 -0.88 -12.83
CA ASP A 68 12.42 0.34 -13.33
C ASP A 68 13.24 1.05 -12.24
N ALA A 69 12.70 1.16 -11.02
CA ALA A 69 13.40 1.78 -9.90
C ALA A 69 14.60 0.94 -9.43
N ALA A 70 14.47 -0.39 -9.37
CA ALA A 70 15.58 -1.28 -9.01
C ALA A 70 16.72 -1.20 -10.04
N LEU A 71 16.40 -1.12 -11.33
CA LEU A 71 17.39 -0.98 -12.40
C LEU A 71 18.15 0.36 -12.30
N VAL A 72 17.47 1.45 -11.94
CA VAL A 72 18.10 2.77 -11.80
C VAL A 72 19.07 2.82 -10.62
N LEU A 73 18.80 2.05 -9.57
CA LEU A 73 19.64 1.97 -8.38
C LEU A 73 20.69 0.85 -8.49
N GLU A 74 20.80 0.16 -9.63
CA GLU A 74 21.78 -0.88 -9.84
C GLU A 74 23.21 -0.29 -9.77
N GLY A 75 24.08 -0.92 -8.98
CA GLY A 75 25.44 -0.46 -8.73
C GLY A 75 25.59 0.53 -7.58
N GLU A 76 24.49 1.05 -7.03
CA GLU A 76 24.52 1.81 -5.79
C GLU A 76 24.79 0.89 -4.59
N PRO A 77 25.40 1.37 -3.48
CA PRO A 77 25.59 0.58 -2.28
C PRO A 77 24.28 0.06 -1.67
N ARG A 78 23.16 0.76 -1.94
CA ARG A 78 21.82 0.40 -1.49
C ARG A 78 20.77 0.79 -2.55
N PRO A 79 19.65 0.06 -2.63
CA PRO A 79 19.28 -1.10 -1.81
C PRO A 79 20.07 -2.36 -2.14
N VAL A 80 20.19 -3.25 -1.15
CA VAL A 80 20.67 -4.62 -1.37
C VAL A 80 19.45 -5.53 -1.47
N LEU A 81 19.31 -6.27 -2.56
CA LEU A 81 18.30 -7.32 -2.68
C LEU A 81 18.96 -8.66 -2.39
N THR A 82 18.30 -9.49 -1.59
CA THR A 82 18.65 -10.92 -1.55
C THR A 82 18.51 -11.53 -2.95
N ARG A 83 19.24 -12.62 -3.22
CA ARG A 83 19.20 -13.29 -4.53
C ARG A 83 17.78 -13.74 -4.87
N GLU A 84 17.05 -14.24 -3.88
CA GLU A 84 15.67 -14.69 -3.97
C GLU A 84 14.74 -13.50 -4.29
N ALA A 85 14.91 -12.36 -3.60
CA ALA A 85 14.17 -11.12 -3.88
C ALA A 85 14.42 -10.60 -5.31
N GLY A 86 15.68 -10.57 -5.75
CA GLY A 86 16.03 -10.17 -7.13
C GLY A 86 15.40 -11.09 -8.17
N GLY A 87 15.45 -12.41 -7.95
CA GLY A 87 14.80 -13.38 -8.82
C GLY A 87 13.28 -13.23 -8.86
N LEU A 88 12.63 -12.97 -7.72
CA LEU A 88 11.19 -12.71 -7.65
C LEU A 88 10.79 -11.43 -8.39
N LEU A 89 11.56 -10.35 -8.24
CA LEU A 89 11.32 -9.09 -8.96
C LEU A 89 11.42 -9.29 -10.48
N ALA A 90 12.40 -10.08 -10.94
CA ALA A 90 12.55 -10.41 -12.35
C ALA A 90 11.32 -11.18 -12.90
N ARG A 91 10.81 -12.17 -12.17
CA ARG A 91 9.59 -12.91 -12.56
C ARG A 91 8.36 -12.00 -12.62
N PHE A 92 8.21 -11.06 -11.68
CA PHE A 92 7.16 -10.04 -11.75
C PHE A 92 7.28 -9.15 -12.98
N ALA A 93 8.49 -8.70 -13.32
CA ALA A 93 8.74 -7.87 -14.50
C ALA A 93 8.47 -8.63 -15.81
N ALA A 94 8.75 -9.93 -15.84
CA ALA A 94 8.48 -10.82 -16.97
C ALA A 94 6.99 -11.24 -17.08
N GLY A 95 6.18 -10.98 -16.05
CA GLY A 95 4.78 -11.41 -16.00
C GLY A 95 4.59 -12.89 -15.66
N GLU A 96 5.63 -13.57 -15.19
CA GLU A 96 5.63 -14.97 -14.78
C GLU A 96 5.06 -15.16 -13.36
N GLU A 97 5.09 -14.09 -12.56
CA GLU A 97 4.52 -14.04 -11.21
C GLU A 97 3.30 -13.11 -11.17
N ARG A 98 2.21 -13.55 -10.53
CA ARG A 98 0.99 -12.74 -10.44
C ARG A 98 1.11 -11.69 -9.34
N VAL A 99 0.84 -10.42 -9.70
CA VAL A 99 0.83 -9.30 -8.74
C VAL A 99 -0.07 -9.64 -7.55
N PRO A 100 0.44 -9.55 -6.30
CA PRO A 100 -0.36 -9.81 -5.12
C PRO A 100 -1.54 -8.84 -5.03
N VAL A 101 -2.73 -9.37 -4.77
CA VAL A 101 -3.95 -8.59 -4.54
C VAL A 101 -4.47 -8.92 -3.15
N LEU A 102 -4.97 -7.90 -2.43
CA LEU A 102 -5.60 -8.08 -1.13
C LEU A 102 -6.72 -9.14 -1.25
N PRO A 103 -6.67 -10.25 -0.49
CA PRO A 103 -7.63 -11.33 -0.64
C PRO A 103 -9.00 -11.04 0.01
N VAL A 104 -9.24 -9.81 0.46
CA VAL A 104 -10.48 -9.37 1.13
C VAL A 104 -11.14 -8.28 0.29
N THR A 105 -12.44 -8.42 0.03
CA THR A 105 -13.24 -7.45 -0.73
C THR A 105 -14.39 -6.93 0.13
N GLY A 106 -14.85 -5.71 -0.16
CA GLY A 106 -16.01 -5.14 0.53
C GLY A 106 -17.27 -6.01 0.36
N ALA A 107 -17.48 -6.59 -0.83
CA ALA A 107 -18.59 -7.49 -1.09
C ALA A 107 -18.55 -8.74 -0.20
N ALA A 108 -17.36 -9.33 0.01
CA ALA A 108 -17.20 -10.49 0.89
C ALA A 108 -17.49 -10.13 2.36
N LEU A 109 -17.11 -8.93 2.80
CA LEU A 109 -17.40 -8.46 4.17
C LEU A 109 -18.89 -8.18 4.37
N VAL A 110 -19.56 -7.59 3.38
CA VAL A 110 -21.01 -7.38 3.41
C VAL A 110 -21.75 -8.71 3.44
N ALA A 111 -21.33 -9.69 2.62
CA ALA A 111 -21.88 -11.04 2.66
C ALA A 111 -21.65 -11.76 4.00
N ALA A 112 -20.59 -11.39 4.71
CA ALA A 112 -20.27 -11.85 6.07
C ALA A 112 -20.95 -11.03 7.19
N GLY A 113 -21.84 -10.08 6.85
CA GLY A 113 -22.67 -9.35 7.81
C GLY A 113 -22.17 -7.96 8.21
N ALA A 114 -21.12 -7.43 7.58
CA ALA A 114 -20.69 -6.05 7.85
C ALA A 114 -21.69 -5.03 7.27
N PRO A 115 -22.16 -4.04 8.05
CA PRO A 115 -23.02 -3.00 7.51
C PRO A 115 -22.23 -2.12 6.52
N PRO A 116 -22.84 -1.71 5.40
CA PRO A 116 -22.20 -0.76 4.49
C PRO A 116 -21.98 0.59 5.20
N GLY A 117 -20.83 1.22 4.98
CA GLY A 117 -20.54 2.55 5.53
C GLY A 117 -19.08 2.75 5.93
N ARG A 118 -18.84 3.77 6.76
CA ARG A 118 -17.48 4.16 7.19
C ARG A 118 -16.75 3.04 7.95
N GLY A 119 -17.45 2.27 8.78
CA GLY A 119 -16.88 1.12 9.50
C GLY A 119 -16.32 0.05 8.54
N LEU A 120 -17.05 -0.28 7.46
CA LEU A 120 -16.57 -1.19 6.42
C LEU A 120 -15.26 -0.69 5.77
N GLY A 121 -15.20 0.60 5.46
CA GLY A 121 -14.00 1.23 4.91
C GLY A 121 -12.80 1.16 5.85
N GLN A 122 -13.03 1.38 7.16
CA GLN A 122 -12.00 1.24 8.19
C GLN A 122 -11.52 -0.21 8.32
N GLY A 123 -12.45 -1.18 8.28
CA GLY A 123 -12.11 -2.60 8.28
C GLY A 123 -11.25 -3.02 7.09
N LEU A 124 -11.61 -2.57 5.88
CA LEU A 124 -10.80 -2.81 4.68
C LEU A 124 -9.43 -2.14 4.77
N ALA A 125 -9.34 -0.93 5.31
CA ALA A 125 -8.07 -0.25 5.51
C ALA A 125 -7.17 -0.99 6.51
N ALA A 126 -7.74 -1.48 7.61
CA ALA A 126 -7.04 -2.28 8.61
C ALA A 126 -6.51 -3.59 8.02
N ALA A 127 -7.34 -4.31 7.25
CA ALA A 127 -6.90 -5.53 6.55
C ALA A 127 -5.83 -5.25 5.49
N ARG A 128 -5.96 -4.15 4.72
CA ARG A 128 -4.93 -3.75 3.76
C ARG A 128 -3.60 -3.47 4.45
N HIS A 129 -3.63 -2.78 5.59
CA HIS A 129 -2.43 -2.50 6.37
C HIS A 129 -1.77 -3.80 6.88
N ALA A 130 -2.54 -4.68 7.52
CA ALA A 130 -2.03 -5.97 8.00
C ALA A 130 -1.46 -6.82 6.85
N TRP A 131 -2.17 -6.90 5.73
CA TRP A 131 -1.71 -7.63 4.53
C TRP A 131 -0.38 -7.12 3.99
N LEU A 132 -0.18 -5.81 3.92
CA LEU A 132 1.11 -5.23 3.51
C LEU A 132 2.20 -5.56 4.54
N THR A 133 1.92 -5.43 5.84
CA THR A 133 2.87 -5.74 6.91
C THR A 133 3.31 -7.21 6.86
N GLU A 134 2.38 -8.15 6.64
CA GLU A 134 2.64 -9.59 6.51
C GLU A 134 3.37 -9.99 5.19
N GLY A 135 3.65 -9.06 4.29
CA GLY A 135 4.36 -9.36 3.04
C GLY A 135 3.46 -9.87 1.91
N CYS A 136 2.21 -9.42 1.91
CA CYS A 136 1.18 -9.68 0.91
C CYS A 136 0.83 -11.17 0.71
N PRO A 137 0.51 -11.93 1.78
CA PRO A 137 0.08 -13.32 1.62
C PRO A 137 -1.26 -13.42 0.89
N THR A 138 -1.45 -14.48 0.11
CA THR A 138 -2.63 -14.70 -0.75
C THR A 138 -3.31 -16.05 -0.54
N ASP A 139 -2.78 -16.88 0.37
CA ASP A 139 -3.32 -18.19 0.70
C ASP A 139 -4.67 -18.09 1.45
N ALA A 140 -5.33 -19.24 1.59
CA ALA A 140 -6.65 -19.32 2.22
C ALA A 140 -6.61 -18.92 3.71
N ALA A 141 -5.53 -19.23 4.44
CA ALA A 141 -5.41 -18.88 5.84
C ALA A 141 -5.24 -17.38 6.02
N ALA A 142 -4.44 -16.72 5.17
CA ALA A 142 -4.33 -15.27 5.13
C ALA A 142 -5.68 -14.60 4.85
N ARG A 143 -6.45 -15.11 3.89
CA ARG A 143 -7.80 -14.61 3.60
C ARG A 143 -8.71 -14.67 4.81
N GLN A 144 -8.72 -15.79 5.53
CA GLN A 144 -9.54 -15.98 6.73
C GLN A 144 -9.13 -14.99 7.83
N ARG A 145 -7.83 -14.90 8.15
CA ARG A 145 -7.30 -13.98 9.16
C ARG A 145 -7.61 -12.52 8.84
N LEU A 146 -7.35 -12.09 7.61
CA LEU A 146 -7.58 -10.71 7.16
C LEU A 146 -9.08 -10.36 7.13
N THR A 147 -9.95 -11.31 6.78
CA THR A 147 -11.40 -11.12 6.84
C THR A 147 -11.88 -10.92 8.28
N ALA A 148 -11.40 -11.77 9.21
CA ALA A 148 -11.73 -11.64 10.62
C ALA A 148 -11.27 -10.28 11.19
N LEU A 149 -10.05 -9.86 10.85
CA LEU A 149 -9.52 -8.55 11.25
C LEU A 149 -10.37 -7.39 10.69
N ALA A 150 -10.77 -7.46 9.42
CA ALA A 150 -11.63 -6.45 8.81
C ALA A 150 -12.99 -6.34 9.50
N LEU A 151 -13.63 -7.48 9.82
CA LEU A 151 -14.92 -7.50 10.52
C LEU A 151 -14.81 -6.94 11.95
N ALA A 152 -13.77 -7.32 12.68
CA ALA A 152 -13.52 -6.82 14.03
C ALA A 152 -13.30 -5.28 14.02
N ALA A 153 -12.55 -4.76 13.05
CA ALA A 153 -12.33 -3.33 12.90
C ALA A 153 -13.58 -2.58 12.39
N ALA A 154 -14.43 -3.21 11.59
CA ALA A 154 -15.68 -2.61 11.11
C ALA A 154 -16.77 -2.52 12.19
N GLY A 155 -16.77 -3.45 13.15
CA GLY A 155 -17.69 -3.47 14.29
C GLY A 155 -17.13 -2.81 15.56
N GLY A 156 -15.88 -2.34 15.54
CA GLY A 156 -15.29 -1.59 16.66
C GLY A 156 -16.09 -0.30 16.95
N PRO A 157 -16.16 0.14 18.21
CA PRO A 157 -17.01 1.27 18.59
C PRO A 157 -16.66 2.48 17.75
N ALA A 158 -17.68 3.05 17.11
CA ALA A 158 -17.58 4.35 16.46
C ALA A 158 -17.00 5.34 17.48
N ARG A 159 -15.71 5.69 17.37
CA ARG A 159 -15.14 6.79 18.15
C ARG A 159 -15.81 8.07 17.66
N GLY A 160 -16.91 8.43 18.32
CA GLY A 160 -17.71 9.59 17.98
C GLY A 160 -19.09 9.53 18.63
N THR A 161 -19.12 9.62 19.96
CA THR A 161 -20.07 10.42 20.77
C THR A 161 -19.91 10.01 22.23
N SER A 162 -18.94 10.60 22.91
CA SER A 162 -18.88 10.67 24.38
C SER A 162 -18.51 12.10 24.72
N ASP A 163 -19.42 13.00 24.40
CA ASP A 163 -19.50 14.29 25.10
C ASP A 163 -20.99 14.56 25.29
N ASP A 164 -21.60 13.67 26.07
CA ASP A 164 -22.92 13.88 26.66
C ASP A 164 -22.72 13.89 28.18
N THR A 165 -23.43 14.81 28.81
CA THR A 165 -23.88 14.73 30.21
C THR A 165 -22.86 15.03 31.32
N ALA A 166 -22.29 16.22 31.32
CA ALA A 166 -21.76 16.85 32.55
C ALA A 166 -22.23 18.31 32.71
N ARG A 167 -23.53 18.58 32.53
CA ARG A 167 -24.15 19.87 32.89
C ARG A 167 -25.65 19.73 33.16
N SER A 168 -26.04 18.84 34.07
CA SER A 168 -27.38 18.84 34.68
C SER A 168 -27.41 17.85 35.85
N GLN A 169 -26.69 18.14 36.94
CA GLN A 169 -26.93 17.58 38.28
C GLN A 169 -26.03 18.29 39.31
N SER A 170 -26.40 19.51 39.65
CA SER A 170 -26.15 20.10 40.97
C SER A 170 -27.15 21.24 41.17
N SER A 171 -28.41 20.84 41.31
CA SER A 171 -29.45 21.66 41.91
C SER A 171 -29.35 21.45 43.43
N HIS A 172 -29.46 22.54 44.19
CA HIS A 172 -29.76 22.58 45.63
C HIS A 172 -28.70 22.02 46.59
N ASP A 173 -27.93 22.92 47.20
CA ASP A 173 -27.97 23.11 48.67
C ASP A 173 -27.22 24.40 49.04
N ASN A 174 -28.00 25.47 49.27
CA ASN A 174 -27.94 26.46 50.36
C ASN A 174 -28.64 27.76 49.97
#